data_AF-A0A9E3N9Q6-F1
#
_entry.id   AF-A0A9E3N9Q6-F1
#
_cell.length_a   1.000
_cell.length_b   1.000
_cell.length_c   1.000
_cell.angle_alpha   90.00
_cell.angle_beta   90.00
_cell.angle_gamma   90.00
#
_symmetry.space_group_name_H-M   'P 1'
#
loop_
_entity.id
_entity.type
_entity.pdbx_description
1 polymer ?
#
loop_
_entity_poly.entity_id
_entity_poly.type
_entity_poly.pdbx_seq_one_letter_code
_entity_poly.pdbx_strand_id
1 'polypeptide(L)'
;MTDVHAAELRALAGGSTTGWLNELARRFEQDTGHKLLIQFDSTPNLIKAAASGAPIDLAVAPVDLFKDAAARARFVAGPTVDIARVGYGIIVRQG
;
A
#
# COMPACT_ATOMS: atom_id res chain seq x y z
N MET A 1 4.05 21.98 -24.25
CA MET A 1 4.38 22.13 -22.82
C MET A 1 3.46 21.21 -22.06
N THR A 2 3.96 20.13 -21.48
CA THR A 2 3.20 19.33 -20.51
C THR A 2 3.23 20.10 -19.19
N ASP A 3 2.08 20.62 -18.78
CA ASP A 3 1.88 21.15 -17.43
C ASP A 3 2.22 20.04 -16.42
N VAL A 4 3.18 20.31 -15.54
CA VAL A 4 3.51 19.42 -14.44
C VAL A 4 2.60 19.81 -13.28
N HIS A 5 1.49 19.11 -13.15
CA HIS A 5 0.60 19.25 -11.99
C HIS A 5 0.93 18.21 -10.92
N ALA A 6 0.83 18.63 -9.66
CA ALA A 6 0.90 17.74 -8.52
C ALA A 6 -0.22 16.70 -8.58
N ALA A 7 0.13 15.44 -8.84
CA ALA A 7 -0.77 14.30 -8.78
C ALA A 7 -1.12 13.87 -7.34
N GLU A 8 -2.31 13.30 -7.17
CA GLU A 8 -2.69 12.51 -5.99
C GLU A 8 -2.49 11.02 -6.31
N LEU A 9 -1.67 10.34 -5.51
CA LEU A 9 -1.34 8.92 -5.64
C LEU A 9 -2.06 8.11 -4.56
N ARG A 10 -2.72 7.03 -4.94
CA ARG A 10 -3.48 6.15 -4.07
C ARG A 10 -2.70 4.88 -3.79
N ALA A 11 -2.39 4.64 -2.51
CA ALA A 11 -1.59 3.52 -2.06
C ALA A 11 -2.37 2.60 -1.12
N LEU A 12 -2.22 1.29 -1.31
CA LEU A 12 -2.61 0.28 -0.33
C LEU A 12 -1.40 -0.12 0.51
N ALA A 13 -1.52 -0.18 1.83
CA ALA A 13 -0.40 -0.54 2.70
C ALA A 13 -0.79 -1.48 3.86
N GLY A 14 0.09 -2.43 4.18
CA GLY A 14 -0.07 -3.29 5.36
C GLY A 14 -0.04 -2.49 6.66
N GLY A 15 -0.97 -2.72 7.59
CA GLY A 15 -1.09 -1.92 8.81
C GLY A 15 0.19 -1.83 9.66
N SER A 16 1.06 -2.84 9.62
CA SER A 16 2.36 -2.83 10.31
C SER A 16 3.37 -1.82 9.76
N THR A 17 3.11 -1.22 8.59
CA THR A 17 4.01 -0.25 7.96
C THR A 17 3.65 1.21 8.24
N THR A 18 2.53 1.46 8.94
CA THR A 18 1.97 2.80 9.18
C THR A 18 2.99 3.83 9.67
N GLY A 19 3.82 3.47 10.66
CA GLY A 19 4.78 4.40 11.26
C GLY A 19 5.79 4.96 10.25
N TRP A 20 6.50 4.09 9.54
CA TRP A 20 7.55 4.52 8.62
C TRP A 20 7.00 5.01 7.29
N LEU A 21 5.87 4.48 6.79
CA LEU A 21 5.25 4.98 5.57
C LEU A 21 4.67 6.39 5.74
N ASN A 22 4.13 6.75 6.89
CA ASN A 22 3.66 8.12 7.13
C ASN A 22 4.81 9.14 7.12
N GLU A 23 5.96 8.78 7.70
CA GLU A 23 7.14 9.66 7.66
C GLU A 23 7.71 9.78 6.24
N LEU A 24 7.75 8.68 5.47
CA LEU A 24 8.15 8.73 4.07
C LEU A 24 7.15 9.52 3.22
N ALA A 25 5.85 9.35 3.44
CA ALA A 25 4.81 10.09 2.74
C ALA A 25 5.02 11.59 2.93
N ARG A 26 5.19 12.05 4.18
CA ARG A 26 5.43 13.46 4.49
C ARG A 26 6.64 14.02 3.73
N ARG A 27 7.75 13.29 3.67
CA ARG A 27 8.95 13.69 2.92
C ARG A 27 8.70 13.71 1.42
N PHE A 28 8.08 12.66 0.89
CA PHE A 28 7.71 12.57 -0.52
C PHE A 28 6.83 13.74 -0.97
N GLU A 29 5.81 14.10 -0.19
CA GLU A 29 4.94 15.23 -0.50
C GLU A 29 5.69 16.57 -0.47
N GLN A 30 6.61 16.74 0.49
CA GLN A 30 7.44 17.95 0.59
C GLN A 30 8.41 18.08 -0.59
N ASP A 31 9.05 16.99 -0.98
CA ASP A 31 10.11 17.00 -2.00
C ASP A 31 9.56 17.04 -3.43
N THR A 32 8.37 16.47 -3.65
CA THR A 32 7.80 16.32 -5.01
C THR A 32 6.58 17.19 -5.27
N GLY A 33 5.90 17.67 -4.22
CA GLY A 33 4.61 18.34 -4.33
C GLY A 33 3.43 17.41 -4.61
N HIS A 34 3.65 16.12 -4.90
CA HIS A 34 2.59 15.13 -5.04
C HIS A 34 1.92 14.82 -3.70
N LYS A 35 0.71 14.28 -3.76
CA LYS A 35 -0.02 13.80 -2.57
C LYS A 35 -0.07 12.29 -2.53
N LEU A 36 0.02 11.74 -1.33
CA LEU A 36 -0.04 10.30 -1.13
C LEU A 36 -1.19 9.94 -0.19
N LEU A 37 -2.24 9.35 -0.75
CA LEU A 37 -3.40 8.86 -0.03
C LEU A 37 -3.19 7.38 0.29
N ILE A 38 -2.77 7.07 1.51
CA ILE A 38 -2.48 5.70 1.94
C ILE A 38 -3.66 5.11 2.72
N GLN A 39 -4.18 3.99 2.24
CA GLN A 39 -5.08 3.13 3.00
C GLN A 39 -4.26 2.04 3.70
N PHE A 40 -4.19 2.12 5.03
CA PHE A 40 -3.57 1.09 5.87
C PHE A 40 -4.62 0.08 6.31
N ASP A 41 -4.33 -1.21 6.14
CA ASP A 41 -5.24 -2.27 6.58
C ASP A 41 -4.54 -3.62 6.80
N SER A 42 -5.30 -4.59 7.31
CA SER A 42 -4.94 -6.01 7.34
C SER A 42 -4.90 -6.62 5.94
N THR A 43 -4.07 -7.64 5.73
CA THR A 43 -3.93 -8.30 4.43
C THR A 43 -5.26 -8.75 3.80
N PRO A 44 -6.20 -9.38 4.52
CA PRO A 44 -7.49 -9.75 3.95
C PRO A 44 -8.30 -8.55 3.44
N ASN A 45 -8.23 -7.41 4.12
CA ASN A 45 -8.93 -6.20 3.70
C ASN A 45 -8.23 -5.52 2.52
N LEU A 46 -6.90 -5.56 2.45
CA LEU A 46 -6.16 -5.07 1.29
C LEU A 46 -6.47 -5.88 0.02
N ILE A 47 -6.62 -7.21 0.14
CA ILE A 47 -7.06 -8.07 -0.97
C ILE A 47 -8.43 -7.64 -1.46
N LYS A 48 -9.39 -7.44 -0.54
CA LYS A 48 -10.74 -6.93 -0.90
C LYS A 48 -10.67 -5.56 -1.56
N ALA A 49 -9.88 -4.64 -1.02
CA ALA A 49 -9.72 -3.29 -1.55
C ALA A 49 -9.13 -3.31 -2.97
N ALA A 50 -8.07 -4.11 -3.20
CA ALA A 50 -7.50 -4.29 -4.53
C ALA A 50 -8.53 -4.90 -5.50
N ALA A 51 -9.19 -6.00 -5.12
CA ALA A 51 -10.17 -6.66 -5.96
C ALA A 51 -11.41 -5.79 -6.27
N SER A 52 -11.70 -4.76 -5.45
CA SER A 52 -12.94 -3.97 -5.50
C SER A 52 -13.19 -3.21 -6.80
N GLY A 53 -12.15 -2.78 -7.52
CA GLY A 53 -12.34 -1.82 -8.62
C GLY A 53 -11.77 -0.44 -8.36
N ALA A 54 -11.53 -0.09 -7.11
CA ALA A 54 -11.09 1.25 -6.74
C ALA A 54 -9.76 1.62 -7.43
N PRO A 55 -9.58 2.88 -7.85
CA PRO A 55 -8.30 3.34 -8.39
C PRO A 55 -7.19 3.19 -7.36
N ILE A 56 -6.12 2.52 -7.75
CA ILE A 56 -4.92 2.24 -6.95
C ILE A 56 -3.71 2.42 -7.86
N ASP A 57 -2.72 3.16 -7.40
CA ASP A 57 -1.48 3.41 -8.14
C ASP A 57 -0.34 2.50 -7.68
N LEU A 58 -0.32 2.15 -6.39
CA LEU A 58 0.71 1.28 -5.82
C LEU A 58 0.24 0.51 -4.57
N ALA A 59 0.99 -0.54 -4.22
CA ALA A 59 0.79 -1.27 -2.98
C ALA A 59 2.10 -1.59 -2.27
N VAL A 60 2.12 -1.40 -0.95
CA VAL A 60 3.14 -1.86 -0.01
C VAL A 60 2.50 -2.86 0.94
N ALA A 61 2.34 -4.10 0.48
CA ALA A 61 1.54 -5.11 1.16
C ALA A 61 2.34 -6.40 1.41
N PRO A 62 1.93 -7.23 2.38
CA PRO A 62 2.43 -8.58 2.51
C PRO A 62 2.22 -9.39 1.22
N VAL A 63 3.14 -10.32 0.94
CA VAL A 63 3.17 -11.14 -0.29
C VAL A 63 1.87 -11.91 -0.54
N ASP A 64 1.10 -12.19 0.50
CA ASP A 64 -0.17 -12.90 0.40
C ASP A 64 -1.21 -12.13 -0.43
N LEU A 65 -1.11 -10.80 -0.54
CA LEU A 65 -1.98 -10.01 -1.43
C LEU A 65 -1.85 -10.46 -2.88
N PHE A 66 -0.63 -10.76 -3.33
CA PHE A 66 -0.35 -11.15 -4.71
C PHE A 66 -0.63 -12.63 -4.99
N LYS A 67 -1.02 -13.42 -3.98
CA LYS A 67 -1.51 -14.79 -4.16
C LYS A 67 -2.98 -14.83 -4.61
N ASP A 68 -3.74 -13.78 -4.31
CA ASP A 68 -5.10 -13.62 -4.82
C ASP A 68 -5.06 -13.15 -6.28
N ALA A 69 -5.74 -13.89 -7.17
CA ALA A 69 -5.68 -13.62 -8.61
C ALA A 69 -6.37 -12.31 -8.99
N ALA A 70 -7.47 -11.96 -8.33
CA ALA A 70 -8.23 -10.74 -8.63
C ALA A 70 -7.48 -9.49 -8.16
N ALA A 71 -6.85 -9.54 -6.99
CA ALA A 71 -5.98 -8.49 -6.50
C ALA A 71 -4.72 -8.35 -7.37
N ARG A 72 -4.05 -9.46 -7.67
CA ARG A 72 -2.85 -9.46 -8.52
C ARG A 72 -3.10 -8.88 -9.91
N ALA A 73 -4.25 -9.17 -10.51
CA ALA A 73 -4.63 -8.66 -11.83
C ALA A 73 -4.76 -7.12 -11.89
N ARG A 74 -4.79 -6.43 -10.74
CA ARG A 74 -4.81 -4.96 -10.68
C ARG A 74 -3.44 -4.31 -10.84
N PHE A 75 -2.36 -5.07 -10.69
CA PHE A 75 -1.00 -4.54 -10.75
C PHE A 75 -0.33 -4.89 -12.06
N VAL A 76 0.64 -4.07 -12.46
CA VAL A 76 1.48 -4.34 -13.62
C VAL A 76 2.18 -5.69 -13.46
N ALA A 77 2.26 -6.45 -14.55
CA ALA A 77 2.97 -7.73 -14.54
C ALA A 77 4.47 -7.51 -14.32
N GLY A 78 5.07 -8.29 -13.43
CA GLY A 78 6.49 -8.21 -13.12
C GLY A 78 6.82 -8.73 -11.72
N PRO A 79 8.11 -8.80 -11.38
CA PRO A 79 8.55 -9.13 -10.03
C PRO A 79 8.19 -7.99 -9.05
N THR A 80 7.76 -8.35 -7.84
CA THR A 80 7.64 -7.41 -6.72
C THR A 80 9.00 -7.22 -6.06
N VAL A 81 9.20 -6.07 -5.41
CA VAL A 81 10.40 -5.78 -4.63
C VAL A 81 10.11 -6.04 -3.15
N ASP A 82 10.90 -6.91 -2.53
CA ASP A 82 10.83 -7.16 -1.09
C ASP A 82 11.56 -6.05 -0.33
N ILE A 83 10.84 -5.23 0.42
CA ILE A 83 11.40 -4.07 1.14
C ILE A 83 11.36 -4.21 2.67
N ALA A 84 10.62 -5.19 3.21
CA ALA A 84 10.46 -5.39 4.64
C ALA A 84 10.07 -6.83 4.97
N ARG A 85 10.25 -7.23 6.23
CA ARG A 85 9.66 -8.45 6.81
C ARG A 85 8.77 -8.06 7.97
N VAL A 86 7.57 -8.63 8.01
CA VAL A 86 6.59 -8.40 9.08
C VAL A 86 6.26 -9.73 9.74
N GLY A 87 6.33 -9.77 11.07
CA GLY A 87 5.95 -10.94 11.85
C GLY A 87 4.45 -10.96 12.13
N TYR A 88 3.85 -12.14 12.11
CA TYR A 88 2.49 -12.34 12.62
C TYR A 88 2.56 -12.73 14.10
N GLY A 89 1.88 -11.97 14.95
CA GLY A 89 1.77 -12.24 16.39
C GLY A 89 0.31 -12.33 16.81
N ILE A 90 0.02 -13.21 17.76
CA ILE A 90 -1.29 -13.29 18.40
C ILE A 90 -1.14 -12.63 19.78
N ILE A 91 -1.99 -11.64 20.04
CA ILE A 91 -2.04 -10.93 21.31
C ILE A 91 -3.45 -11.12 21.87
N VAL A 92 -3.54 -11.57 23.11
CA VAL A 92 -4.80 -11.68 23.84
C VAL A 92 -4.77 -10.69 25.00
N ARG A 93 -5.92 -10.10 25.32
CA ARG A 93 -6.08 -9.34 26.56
C ARG A 93 -5.96 -10.32 27.72
N GLN A 94 -5.37 -9.88 28.82
CA GLN A 94 -5.39 -10.66 30.06
C GLN A 94 -6.83 -10.73 30.60
N GLY A 95 -7.35 -11.94 30.76
CA GLY A 95 -8.72 -12.21 31.22
C GLY A 95 -9.70 -12.24 30.07
#